data_AF-A0A9Q0KX82-F1
#
_entry.id   AF-A0A9Q0KX82-F1
#
_cell.length_a   1.000
_cell.length_b   1.000
_cell.length_c   1.000
_cell.angle_alpha   90.00
_cell.angle_beta   90.00
_cell.angle_gamma   90.00
#
_symmetry.space_group_name_H-M   'P 1'
#
loop_
_entity.id
_entity.type
_entity.pdbx_description
1 polymer ?
#
loop_
_entity_poly.entity_id
_entity_poly.type
_entity_poly.pdbx_seq_one_letter_code
_entity_poly.pdbx_strand_id
1 'polypeptide(L)'
;MAQPGCNETCGNISVPYPFGMGDTNCYRNLAFLVICNDTYYDPPKLFNLGNKEILDISLQGQQRILDYVGRDCYNSQGNSISGSQREYDYWLGGISTNISVFIDLLGFTISDTANKFTALGCDTEAYFNANNSVSTSGCIMSCPNKGVLINGSCDGVGCCQTSVPKGFNGMSIVVSSIYNHTGVYDFNPCGYAFIVDYNWYNFSTSDVLNFTHNIDETGYSRVPIVYDWAIDGAIVLETSNSSDWPFDKRLFLKWK
;
A
#
# COMPACT_ATOMS: atom_id res chain seq x y z
N MET A 1 12.20 -22.97 -2.24
CA MET A 1 12.46 -23.95 -1.16
C MET A 1 12.87 -23.18 0.07
N ALA A 2 12.49 -23.64 1.26
CA ALA A 2 12.95 -23.02 2.49
C ALA A 2 14.38 -23.44 2.81
N GLN A 3 14.95 -22.84 3.85
CA GLN A 3 16.23 -23.29 4.40
C GLN A 3 16.09 -24.72 4.97
N PRO A 4 17.10 -25.61 4.80
CA PRO A 4 17.01 -26.97 5.31
C PRO A 4 16.72 -27.02 6.82
N GLY A 5 15.70 -27.80 7.20
CA GLY A 5 15.25 -27.92 8.60
C GLY A 5 14.22 -26.88 9.03
N CYS A 6 13.77 -26.00 8.14
CA CYS A 6 12.78 -24.96 8.42
C CYS A 6 11.43 -25.26 7.77
N ASN A 7 10.36 -24.71 8.35
CA ASN A 7 9.02 -24.84 7.81
C ASN A 7 8.88 -24.13 6.46
N GLU A 8 8.34 -24.82 5.47
CA GLU A 8 8.21 -24.29 4.10
C GLU A 8 6.85 -23.67 3.78
N THR A 9 5.87 -23.78 4.68
CA THR A 9 4.49 -23.37 4.42
C THR A 9 3.79 -22.83 5.66
N CYS A 10 2.87 -21.89 5.46
CA CYS A 10 1.87 -21.48 6.44
C CYS A 10 0.48 -21.55 5.78
N GLY A 11 -0.35 -22.50 6.22
CA GLY A 11 -1.59 -22.82 5.51
C GLY A 11 -1.29 -23.19 4.05
N ASN A 12 -1.85 -22.45 3.11
CA ASN A 12 -1.65 -22.65 1.66
C ASN A 12 -0.52 -21.80 1.06
N ILE A 13 0.18 -21.00 1.86
CA ILE A 13 1.21 -20.08 1.38
C ILE A 13 2.58 -20.74 1.52
N SER A 14 3.35 -20.77 0.43
CA SER A 14 4.75 -21.19 0.47
C SER A 14 5.63 -20.09 1.06
N VAL A 15 6.56 -20.48 1.94
CA VAL A 15 7.53 -19.60 2.59
C VAL A 15 8.92 -20.00 2.14
N PRO A 16 9.40 -19.47 1.00
CA PRO A 16 10.73 -19.76 0.49
C PRO A 16 11.80 -18.91 1.18
N TYR A 17 13.03 -19.41 1.25
CA TYR A 17 14.19 -18.58 1.60
C TYR A 17 14.28 -17.40 0.61
N PRO A 18 14.54 -16.16 1.06
CA PRO A 18 15.07 -15.73 2.37
C PRO A 18 14.05 -15.61 3.50
N PHE A 19 12.76 -15.82 3.24
CA PHE A 19 11.71 -15.78 4.25
C PHE A 19 11.73 -17.03 5.12
N GLY A 20 11.33 -16.86 6.37
CA GLY A 20 11.22 -17.97 7.31
C GLY A 20 10.55 -17.58 8.62
N MET A 21 10.21 -18.60 9.39
CA MET A 21 9.53 -18.50 10.68
C MET A 21 10.26 -19.37 11.71
N GLY A 22 10.06 -19.07 12.99
CA GLY A 22 10.68 -19.83 14.08
C GLY A 22 12.14 -19.43 14.32
N ASP A 23 13.05 -20.40 14.23
CA ASP A 23 14.45 -20.21 14.60
C ASP A 23 15.19 -19.18 13.72
N THR A 24 16.18 -18.50 14.31
CA THR A 24 16.95 -17.42 13.67
C THR A 24 17.77 -17.87 12.45
N ASN A 25 17.98 -19.17 12.27
CA ASN A 25 18.62 -19.75 11.10
C ASN A 25 17.66 -19.96 9.91
N CYS A 26 16.34 -19.78 10.11
CA CYS A 26 15.33 -20.06 9.09
C CYS A 26 15.00 -18.88 8.18
N TYR A 27 15.39 -17.67 8.56
CA TYR A 27 15.21 -16.46 7.77
C TYR A 27 16.53 -15.72 7.67
N ARG A 28 16.71 -14.91 6.63
CA ARG A 28 18.00 -14.24 6.39
C ARG A 28 18.30 -13.12 7.41
N ASN A 29 17.30 -12.30 7.71
CA ASN A 29 17.33 -11.23 8.69
C ASN A 29 15.89 -10.86 9.09
N LEU A 30 15.71 -9.93 10.03
CA LEU A 30 14.39 -9.56 10.53
C LEU A 30 13.42 -9.03 9.45
N ALA A 31 13.90 -8.47 8.34
CA ALA A 31 13.02 -8.04 7.25
C ALA A 31 12.30 -9.22 6.56
N PHE A 32 12.88 -10.42 6.65
CA PHE A 32 12.35 -11.66 6.07
C PHE A 32 11.68 -12.58 7.11
N LEU A 33 11.61 -12.17 8.37
CA LEU A 33 10.89 -12.90 9.40
C LEU A 33 9.38 -12.78 9.15
N VAL A 34 8.72 -13.93 9.06
CA VAL A 34 7.27 -14.03 8.93
C VAL A 34 6.68 -14.85 10.09
N ILE A 35 5.43 -14.56 10.43
CA ILE A 35 4.70 -15.15 11.54
C ILE A 35 3.53 -15.93 10.96
N CYS A 36 3.50 -17.23 11.19
CA CYS A 36 2.33 -18.05 10.89
C CYS A 36 1.40 -18.06 12.10
N ASN A 37 0.20 -17.53 11.95
CA ASN A 37 -0.82 -17.51 13.00
C ASN A 37 -1.85 -18.60 12.71
N ASP A 38 -1.66 -19.75 13.36
CA ASP A 38 -2.54 -20.92 13.36
C ASP A 38 -3.47 -20.98 14.59
N THR A 39 -3.29 -20.05 15.53
CA THR A 39 -4.03 -20.02 16.79
C THR A 39 -5.39 -19.32 16.65
N TYR A 40 -5.43 -18.24 15.87
CA TYR A 40 -6.62 -17.41 15.69
C TYR A 40 -7.30 -17.59 14.33
N TYR A 41 -6.66 -18.30 13.40
CA TYR A 41 -7.14 -18.46 12.03
C TYR A 41 -7.10 -19.93 11.59
N ASP A 42 -8.21 -20.36 10.99
CA ASP A 42 -8.33 -21.65 10.31
C ASP A 42 -8.93 -21.41 8.90
N PRO A 43 -8.15 -21.57 7.81
CA PRO A 43 -6.75 -22.02 7.79
C PRO A 43 -5.76 -20.97 8.36
N PRO A 44 -4.53 -21.39 8.74
CA PRO A 44 -3.50 -20.48 9.24
C PRO A 44 -3.21 -19.33 8.27
N LYS A 45 -2.97 -18.14 8.82
CA LYS A 45 -2.63 -16.93 8.07
C LYS A 45 -1.18 -16.51 8.30
N LEU A 46 -0.54 -16.01 7.24
CA LEU A 46 0.85 -15.55 7.27
C LEU A 46 0.89 -14.03 7.46
N PHE A 47 1.77 -13.54 8.33
CA PHE A 47 1.93 -12.13 8.62
C PHE A 47 3.40 -11.72 8.57
N ASN A 48 3.67 -10.47 8.22
CA ASN A 48 4.98 -9.86 8.44
C ASN A 48 5.11 -9.32 9.88
N LEU A 49 6.28 -8.79 10.23
CA LEU A 49 6.52 -8.17 11.54
C LEU A 49 5.68 -6.92 11.83
N GLY A 50 5.16 -6.25 10.80
CA GLY A 50 4.24 -5.12 10.92
C GLY A 50 2.77 -5.50 11.08
N ASN A 51 2.47 -6.78 11.36
CA ASN A 51 1.12 -7.32 11.48
C ASN A 51 0.27 -7.10 10.21
N LYS A 52 0.89 -7.18 9.03
CA LYS A 52 0.20 -7.16 7.74
C LYS A 52 0.11 -8.57 7.19
N GLU A 53 -1.08 -8.98 6.78
CA GLU A 53 -1.34 -10.31 6.22
C GLU A 53 -0.64 -10.43 4.86
N ILE A 54 0.21 -11.44 4.72
CA ILE A 54 0.87 -11.81 3.47
C ILE A 54 -0.05 -12.78 2.75
N LEU A 55 -0.37 -12.47 1.49
CA LEU A 55 -1.23 -13.28 0.63
C LEU A 55 -0.42 -14.28 -0.21
N ASP A 56 0.77 -13.88 -0.66
CA ASP A 56 1.65 -14.71 -1.46
C ASP A 56 3.11 -14.20 -1.41
N ILE A 57 4.06 -15.11 -1.61
CA ILE A 57 5.48 -14.82 -1.75
C ILE A 57 6.00 -15.49 -3.02
N SER A 58 6.40 -14.67 -3.99
CA SER A 58 6.95 -15.09 -5.27
C SER A 58 8.48 -15.09 -5.24
N LEU A 59 9.08 -16.21 -5.66
CA LEU A 59 10.53 -16.34 -5.88
C LEU A 59 11.08 -15.42 -6.98
N GLN A 60 10.21 -14.80 -7.78
CA GLN A 60 10.59 -13.79 -8.78
C GLN A 60 10.84 -12.41 -8.15
N GLY A 61 10.82 -12.31 -6.82
CA GLY A 61 11.13 -11.07 -6.10
C GLY A 61 9.91 -10.22 -5.82
N GLN A 62 8.71 -10.82 -5.71
CA GLN A 62 7.49 -10.10 -5.34
C GLN A 62 6.82 -10.71 -4.11
N GLN A 63 6.18 -9.87 -3.32
CA GLN A 63 5.39 -10.24 -2.16
C GLN A 63 4.08 -9.46 -2.18
N ARG A 64 2.96 -10.14 -1.95
CA ARG A 64 1.63 -9.53 -1.94
C ARG A 64 1.10 -9.47 -0.51
N ILE A 65 0.68 -8.30 -0.07
CA ILE A 65 0.26 -8.04 1.32
C ILE A 65 -1.09 -7.34 1.31
N LEU A 66 -1.97 -7.64 2.28
CA LEU A 66 -3.15 -6.82 2.54
C LEU A 66 -2.77 -5.59 3.36
N ASP A 67 -3.07 -4.41 2.81
CA ASP A 67 -2.74 -3.13 3.42
C ASP A 67 -3.96 -2.21 3.51
N TYR A 68 -3.87 -1.17 4.31
CA TYR A 68 -4.99 -0.30 4.67
C TYR A 68 -5.44 0.58 3.50
N VAL A 69 -6.66 1.08 3.62
CA VAL A 69 -7.28 2.05 2.73
C VAL A 69 -7.51 3.34 3.50
N GLY A 70 -6.98 4.45 3.00
CA GLY A 70 -7.30 5.78 3.51
C GLY A 70 -8.75 6.11 3.21
N ARG A 71 -9.45 6.76 4.15
CA ARG A 71 -10.84 7.16 3.97
C ARG A 71 -11.15 8.48 4.67
N ASP A 72 -11.92 9.35 4.03
CA ASP A 72 -12.46 10.56 4.65
C ASP A 72 -13.97 10.61 4.47
N CYS A 73 -14.69 10.53 5.58
CA CYS A 73 -16.15 10.39 5.61
C CYS A 73 -16.82 11.56 6.31
N TYR A 74 -18.01 11.90 5.82
CA TYR A 74 -18.78 13.05 6.27
C TYR A 74 -20.24 12.67 6.53
N ASN A 75 -20.94 13.46 7.33
CA ASN A 75 -22.40 13.39 7.47
C ASN A 75 -23.10 14.36 6.49
N SER A 76 -24.44 14.36 6.46
CA SER A 76 -25.23 15.22 5.57
C SER A 76 -25.03 16.72 5.75
N GLN A 77 -24.43 17.14 6.88
CA GLN A 77 -24.11 18.54 7.17
C GLN A 77 -22.67 18.90 6.77
N GLY A 78 -21.89 17.95 6.24
CA GLY A 78 -20.49 18.13 5.90
C GLY A 78 -19.55 18.11 7.10
N ASN A 79 -19.99 17.54 8.24
CA ASN A 79 -19.10 17.33 9.38
C ASN A 79 -18.38 15.99 9.24
N SER A 80 -17.07 15.98 9.46
CA SER A 80 -16.28 14.73 9.52
C SER A 80 -16.84 13.81 10.61
N ILE A 81 -16.94 12.52 10.31
CA ILE A 81 -17.45 11.52 11.26
C ILE A 81 -16.32 10.71 11.90
N SER A 82 -16.63 10.05 13.01
CA SER A 82 -15.68 9.13 13.66
C SER A 82 -15.35 7.98 12.73
N GLY A 83 -14.05 7.72 12.58
CA GLY A 83 -13.53 6.66 11.72
C GLY A 83 -12.98 7.15 10.37
N SER A 84 -12.99 8.46 10.07
CA SER A 84 -12.15 9.00 9.01
C SER A 84 -10.67 8.77 9.34
N GLN A 85 -9.94 8.19 8.40
CA GLN A 85 -8.48 7.99 8.43
C GLN A 85 -7.92 8.68 7.18
N ARG A 86 -7.75 10.01 7.29
CA ARG A 86 -7.36 10.89 6.19
C ARG A 86 -5.94 10.67 5.72
N GLU A 87 -5.06 10.26 6.63
CA GLU A 87 -3.65 10.04 6.36
C GLU A 87 -3.29 8.61 6.74
N TYR A 88 -2.60 7.92 5.83
CA TYR A 88 -2.16 6.55 6.07
C TYR A 88 -0.77 6.33 5.50
N ASP A 89 0.11 5.75 6.32
CA ASP A 89 1.49 5.51 5.96
C ASP A 89 1.74 4.05 5.57
N TYR A 90 2.14 3.83 4.32
CA TYR A 90 2.58 2.54 3.81
C TYR A 90 4.05 2.32 4.14
N TRP A 91 4.29 1.62 5.26
CA TRP A 91 5.60 1.08 5.61
C TRP A 91 5.47 -0.40 6.01
N LEU A 92 6.40 -1.23 5.52
CA LEU A 92 6.44 -2.66 5.86
C LEU A 92 6.98 -2.93 7.27
N GLY A 93 7.72 -1.98 7.87
CA GLY A 93 8.65 -2.23 8.97
C GLY A 93 8.33 -1.50 10.26
N GLY A 94 7.13 -0.92 10.36
CA GLY A 94 6.66 -0.30 11.59
C GLY A 94 6.27 -1.37 12.60
N ILE A 95 7.19 -1.72 13.52
CA ILE A 95 6.79 -2.38 14.76
C ILE A 95 6.36 -1.25 15.71
N SER A 96 5.06 -1.09 15.94
CA SER A 96 4.52 -0.19 16.97
C SER A 96 4.78 -0.79 18.37
N THR A 97 6.03 -0.76 18.82
CA THR A 97 6.39 -1.00 20.22
C THR A 97 7.04 0.26 20.79
N ASN A 98 7.21 0.33 22.11
CA ASN A 98 7.96 1.42 22.80
C ASN A 98 9.44 1.55 22.36
N ILE A 99 9.87 0.74 21.39
CA ILE A 99 11.18 0.77 20.75
C ILE A 99 10.93 0.89 19.25
N SER A 100 11.30 2.03 18.65
CA SER A 100 11.38 2.18 17.20
C SER A 100 12.59 1.40 16.68
N VAL A 101 12.39 0.09 16.44
CA VAL A 101 13.35 -0.70 15.69
C VAL A 101 13.17 -0.36 14.21
N PHE A 102 14.08 0.43 13.66
CA PHE A 102 14.22 0.54 12.21
C PHE A 102 14.77 -0.79 11.70
N ILE A 103 13.88 -1.68 11.27
CA ILE A 103 14.29 -2.85 10.51
C ILE A 103 14.75 -2.33 9.15
N ASP A 104 15.99 -2.64 8.77
CA ASP A 104 16.53 -2.31 7.44
C ASP A 104 15.73 -3.07 6.37
N LEU A 105 14.64 -2.45 5.93
CA LEU A 105 13.84 -2.86 4.78
C LEU A 105 14.50 -2.46 3.45
N LEU A 106 15.83 -2.30 3.43
CA LEU A 106 16.60 -1.93 2.25
C LEU A 106 16.36 -2.90 1.06
N GLY A 107 15.86 -4.10 1.36
CA GLY A 107 15.49 -5.09 0.37
C GLY A 107 14.04 -5.01 -0.12
N PHE A 108 13.19 -4.08 0.34
CA PHE A 108 11.77 -4.01 -0.04
C PHE A 108 11.37 -2.64 -0.59
N THR A 109 10.67 -2.63 -1.72
CA THR A 109 10.10 -1.42 -2.33
C THR A 109 8.66 -1.64 -2.77
N ILE A 110 7.84 -0.59 -2.77
CA ILE A 110 6.51 -0.67 -3.36
C ILE A 110 6.69 -0.81 -4.88
N SER A 111 6.11 -1.85 -5.47
CA SER A 111 6.31 -2.12 -6.90
C SER A 111 5.62 -1.05 -7.75
N ASP A 112 6.40 -0.33 -8.57
CA ASP A 112 5.89 0.70 -9.48
C ASP A 112 5.19 0.11 -10.72
N THR A 113 5.46 -1.17 -11.02
CA THR A 113 4.93 -1.86 -12.19
C THR A 113 3.73 -2.75 -11.87
N ALA A 114 3.65 -3.27 -10.65
CA ALA A 114 2.56 -4.13 -10.21
C ALA A 114 1.43 -3.37 -9.50
N ASN A 115 1.65 -2.12 -9.08
CA ASN A 115 0.63 -1.33 -8.39
C ASN A 115 0.21 -0.07 -9.12
N LYS A 116 -0.99 0.41 -8.78
CA LYS A 116 -1.47 1.77 -9.06
C LYS A 116 -1.90 2.45 -7.78
N PHE A 117 -1.67 3.75 -7.70
CA PHE A 117 -2.38 4.60 -6.74
C PHE A 117 -3.80 4.81 -7.28
N THR A 118 -4.79 4.50 -6.45
CA THR A 118 -6.21 4.61 -6.80
C THR A 118 -6.90 5.50 -5.77
N ALA A 119 -7.70 6.44 -6.26
CA ALA A 119 -8.58 7.26 -5.45
C ALA A 119 -10.03 7.06 -5.93
N LEU A 120 -10.96 7.04 -5.00
CA LEU A 120 -12.39 6.85 -5.25
C LEU A 120 -13.21 7.93 -4.57
N GLY A 121 -14.31 8.30 -5.21
CA GLY A 121 -15.30 9.22 -4.67
C GLY A 121 -15.62 10.37 -5.62
N CYS A 122 -16.49 11.24 -5.14
CA CYS A 122 -16.89 12.47 -5.80
C CYS A 122 -16.69 13.60 -4.81
N ASP A 123 -16.26 14.78 -5.24
CA ASP A 123 -15.84 15.82 -4.27
C ASP A 123 -14.71 15.28 -3.36
N THR A 124 -13.76 14.58 -3.98
CA THR A 124 -12.65 13.92 -3.28
C THR A 124 -11.34 14.28 -3.98
N GLU A 125 -10.33 14.60 -3.20
CA GLU A 125 -8.95 14.72 -3.64
C GLU A 125 -8.10 13.74 -2.84
N ALA A 126 -7.08 13.18 -3.49
CA ALA A 126 -6.14 12.31 -2.82
C ALA A 126 -4.76 12.40 -3.46
N TYR A 127 -3.71 12.39 -2.65
CA TYR A 127 -2.33 12.46 -3.12
C TYR A 127 -1.43 11.63 -2.23
N PHE A 128 -0.20 11.42 -2.68
CA PHE A 128 0.79 10.72 -1.87
C PHE A 128 2.12 11.47 -1.82
N ASN A 129 2.79 11.33 -0.68
CA ASN A 129 4.11 11.85 -0.39
C ASN A 129 5.07 10.67 -0.28
N ALA A 130 6.17 10.71 -1.03
CA ALA A 130 7.16 9.65 -1.03
C ALA A 130 8.43 10.12 -0.30
N ASN A 131 8.91 9.37 0.69
CA ASN A 131 10.14 9.65 1.46
C ASN A 131 10.31 11.12 1.92
N ASN A 132 9.27 11.72 2.51
CA ASN A 132 9.24 13.11 3.01
C ASN A 132 9.45 14.19 1.93
N SER A 133 9.27 13.85 0.66
CA SER A 133 9.22 14.81 -0.46
C SER A 133 7.87 15.51 -0.51
N VAL A 134 7.82 16.71 -1.10
CA VAL A 134 6.56 17.37 -1.48
C VAL A 134 5.75 16.46 -2.41
N SER A 135 4.43 16.51 -2.29
CA SER A 135 3.43 15.72 -3.02
C SER A 135 3.89 15.30 -4.41
N THR A 136 4.05 13.99 -4.60
CA THR A 136 4.67 13.44 -5.81
C THR A 136 3.65 13.33 -6.95
N SER A 137 2.42 12.92 -6.64
CA SER A 137 1.29 12.87 -7.58
C SER A 137 -0.02 12.73 -6.79
N GLY A 138 -1.15 12.92 -7.46
CA GLY A 138 -2.47 12.74 -6.88
C GLY A 138 -3.59 12.72 -7.91
N CYS A 139 -4.81 12.70 -7.39
CA CYS A 139 -6.08 12.60 -8.08
C CYS A 139 -7.05 13.62 -7.49
N ILE A 140 -7.87 14.23 -8.35
CA ILE A 140 -9.04 15.03 -7.95
C ILE A 140 -10.21 14.46 -8.73
N MET A 141 -11.31 14.13 -8.04
CA MET A 141 -12.49 13.54 -8.65
C MET A 141 -13.72 14.38 -8.32
N SER A 142 -14.49 14.67 -9.36
CA SER A 142 -15.73 15.42 -9.24
C SER A 142 -16.83 14.77 -10.08
N CYS A 143 -18.06 14.84 -9.60
CA CYS A 143 -19.20 14.20 -10.25
C CYS A 143 -20.39 15.15 -10.21
N PRO A 144 -21.06 15.43 -11.34
CA PRO A 144 -22.28 16.23 -11.35
C PRO A 144 -23.46 15.56 -10.63
N ASN A 145 -23.56 14.22 -10.70
CA ASN A 145 -24.56 13.39 -10.04
C ASN A 145 -24.18 11.91 -10.13
N LYS A 146 -24.91 11.03 -9.43
CA LYS A 146 -24.70 9.57 -9.46
C LYS A 146 -24.80 8.94 -10.85
N GLY A 147 -25.61 9.49 -11.74
CA GLY A 147 -25.92 8.91 -13.06
C GLY A 147 -24.78 8.93 -14.07
N VAL A 148 -23.70 9.68 -13.79
CA VAL A 148 -22.51 9.71 -14.66
C VAL A 148 -21.45 8.66 -14.30
N LEU A 149 -21.63 7.95 -13.18
CA LEU A 149 -20.70 6.93 -12.74
C LEU A 149 -20.80 5.70 -13.66
N ILE A 150 -19.66 5.19 -14.13
CA ILE A 150 -19.60 4.06 -15.06
C ILE A 150 -18.69 2.98 -14.46
N ASN A 151 -19.20 1.76 -14.32
CA ASN A 151 -18.40 0.62 -13.87
C ASN A 151 -17.19 0.41 -14.78
N GLY A 152 -16.02 0.20 -14.18
CA GLY A 152 -14.74 -0.02 -14.86
C GLY A 152 -14.10 1.22 -15.48
N SER A 153 -14.73 2.40 -15.46
CA SER A 153 -14.08 3.65 -15.85
C SER A 153 -13.32 4.24 -14.66
N CYS A 154 -12.12 4.77 -14.91
CA CYS A 154 -11.30 5.39 -13.88
C CYS A 154 -10.57 6.63 -14.41
N ASP A 155 -11.37 7.51 -15.03
CA ASP A 155 -10.90 8.65 -15.82
C ASP A 155 -11.18 10.00 -15.13
N GLY A 156 -11.30 10.01 -13.80
CA GLY A 156 -11.50 11.22 -12.99
C GLY A 156 -12.95 11.46 -12.52
N VAL A 157 -13.88 10.58 -12.88
CA VAL A 157 -15.29 10.63 -12.43
C VAL A 157 -15.56 9.41 -11.54
N GLY A 158 -15.64 9.62 -10.22
CA GLY A 158 -15.84 8.54 -9.25
C GLY A 158 -14.60 7.68 -8.95
N CYS A 159 -13.67 7.58 -9.90
CA CYS A 159 -12.40 6.87 -9.79
C CYS A 159 -11.30 7.61 -10.54
N CYS A 160 -10.10 7.65 -9.96
CA CYS A 160 -8.88 8.11 -10.62
C CYS A 160 -7.71 7.19 -10.24
N GLN A 161 -6.88 6.88 -11.24
CA GLN A 161 -5.67 6.09 -11.06
C GLN A 161 -4.45 6.81 -11.60
N THR A 162 -3.32 6.70 -10.89
CA THR A 162 -2.02 7.16 -11.38
C THR A 162 -0.93 6.13 -11.07
N SER A 163 0.20 6.23 -11.77
CA SER A 163 1.37 5.39 -11.54
C SER A 163 1.97 5.65 -10.17
N VAL A 164 2.45 4.58 -9.53
CA VAL A 164 3.31 4.67 -8.36
C VAL A 164 4.73 5.00 -8.83
N PRO A 165 5.44 5.95 -8.19
CA PRO A 165 6.80 6.27 -8.61
C PRO A 165 7.78 5.17 -8.20
N LYS A 166 8.82 4.98 -9.01
CA LYS A 166 9.83 3.94 -8.79
C LYS A 166 10.75 4.24 -7.62
N GLY A 167 11.07 3.20 -6.85
CA GLY A 167 12.19 3.22 -5.91
C GLY A 167 11.89 3.74 -4.51
N PHE A 168 10.62 3.76 -4.13
CA PHE A 168 10.19 4.15 -2.81
C PHE A 168 9.87 2.93 -1.94
N ASN A 169 10.41 2.96 -0.73
CA ASN A 169 10.25 1.96 0.32
C ASN A 169 9.16 2.33 1.33
N GLY A 170 8.67 3.57 1.29
CA GLY A 170 7.44 3.98 1.95
C GLY A 170 6.78 5.18 1.30
N MET A 171 5.46 5.27 1.47
CA MET A 171 4.63 6.36 0.97
C MET A 171 3.55 6.70 1.99
N SER A 172 3.29 7.98 2.16
CA SER A 172 2.12 8.46 2.91
C SER A 172 1.04 8.86 1.92
N ILE A 173 -0.18 8.36 2.11
CA ILE A 173 -1.35 8.79 1.33
C ILE A 173 -2.19 9.76 2.15
N VAL A 174 -2.76 10.75 1.47
CA VAL A 174 -3.73 11.68 2.03
C VAL A 174 -4.99 11.65 1.18
N VAL A 175 -6.15 11.60 1.83
CA VAL A 175 -7.47 11.76 1.21
C VAL A 175 -8.26 12.85 1.94
N SER A 176 -8.88 13.73 1.18
CA SER A 176 -9.69 14.84 1.66
C SER A 176 -10.83 15.15 0.70
N SER A 177 -11.70 16.07 1.10
CA SER A 177 -12.83 16.55 0.30
C SER A 177 -12.76 18.08 0.13
N ILE A 178 -13.18 18.57 -1.03
CA ILE A 178 -13.14 20.01 -1.37
C ILE A 178 -14.34 20.73 -0.74
N TYR A 179 -15.52 20.10 -0.78
CA TYR A 179 -16.79 20.65 -0.27
C TYR A 179 -17.43 19.78 0.82
N ASN A 180 -16.61 18.98 1.51
CA ASN A 180 -17.02 18.10 2.62
C ASN A 180 -18.19 17.18 2.26
N HIS A 181 -18.24 16.71 1.02
CA HIS A 181 -19.29 15.85 0.45
C HIS A 181 -20.71 16.40 0.53
N THR A 182 -20.91 17.68 0.90
CA THR A 182 -22.26 18.25 1.12
C THR A 182 -23.15 18.18 -0.13
N GLY A 183 -22.57 18.30 -1.33
CA GLY A 183 -23.29 18.20 -2.60
C GLY A 183 -23.48 16.79 -3.15
N VAL A 184 -22.84 15.78 -2.54
CA VAL A 184 -22.83 14.39 -3.05
C VAL A 184 -23.19 13.34 -1.99
N TYR A 185 -23.46 13.75 -0.75
CA TYR A 185 -23.66 12.88 0.41
C TYR A 185 -24.65 11.73 0.17
N ASP A 186 -25.75 11.99 -0.55
CA ASP A 186 -26.80 11.00 -0.83
C ASP A 186 -26.30 9.75 -1.57
N PHE A 187 -25.17 9.84 -2.28
CA PHE A 187 -24.58 8.71 -3.01
C PHE A 187 -23.07 8.52 -2.80
N ASN A 188 -22.40 9.46 -2.16
CA ASN A 188 -20.98 9.42 -1.87
C ASN A 188 -20.68 10.09 -0.51
N PRO A 189 -20.81 9.34 0.60
CA PRO A 189 -20.55 9.88 1.95
C PRO A 189 -19.06 9.89 2.33
N CYS A 190 -18.21 9.20 1.57
CA CYS A 190 -16.79 9.05 1.83
C CYS A 190 -15.95 9.13 0.55
N GLY A 191 -14.75 9.70 0.67
CA GLY A 191 -13.65 9.51 -0.28
C GLY A 191 -12.71 8.40 0.19
N TYR A 192 -12.06 7.70 -0.75
CA TYR A 192 -11.08 6.65 -0.45
C TYR A 192 -9.81 6.82 -1.27
N ALA A 193 -8.67 6.40 -0.71
CA ALA A 193 -7.39 6.35 -1.42
C ALA A 193 -6.56 5.15 -0.98
N PHE A 194 -5.87 4.51 -1.92
CA PHE A 194 -5.05 3.34 -1.63
C PHE A 194 -4.08 3.01 -2.76
N ILE A 195 -3.04 2.24 -2.45
CA ILE A 195 -2.15 1.62 -3.44
C ILE A 195 -2.54 0.15 -3.56
N VAL A 196 -2.77 -0.31 -4.78
CA VAL A 196 -3.30 -1.66 -5.03
C VAL A 196 -2.66 -2.30 -6.25
N ASP A 197 -2.55 -3.63 -6.19
CA ASP A 197 -2.31 -4.49 -7.34
C ASP A 197 -3.28 -4.18 -8.48
N TYR A 198 -2.76 -3.72 -9.62
CA TYR A 198 -3.60 -3.22 -10.71
C TYR A 198 -4.47 -4.31 -11.34
N ASN A 199 -4.13 -5.59 -11.18
CA ASN A 199 -4.92 -6.70 -11.69
C ASN A 199 -6.09 -7.08 -10.78
N TRP A 200 -6.07 -6.62 -9.53
CA TRP A 200 -7.06 -7.01 -8.54
C TRP A 200 -8.24 -6.07 -8.48
N TYR A 201 -8.00 -4.76 -8.64
CA TYR A 201 -9.04 -3.76 -8.49
C TYR A 201 -9.61 -3.35 -9.84
N ASN A 202 -10.94 -3.48 -9.96
CA ASN A 202 -11.72 -2.90 -11.04
C ASN A 202 -12.84 -2.06 -10.43
N PHE A 203 -13.00 -0.83 -10.91
CA PHE A 203 -13.92 0.13 -10.30
C PHE A 203 -15.37 -0.32 -10.40
N SER A 204 -16.10 -0.29 -9.29
CA SER A 204 -17.55 -0.42 -9.24
C SER A 204 -18.18 0.88 -8.75
N THR A 205 -19.29 1.29 -9.36
CA THR A 205 -20.03 2.48 -8.91
C THR A 205 -20.59 2.35 -7.50
N SER A 206 -20.75 1.13 -6.98
CA SER A 206 -21.09 0.88 -5.57
C SER A 206 -19.99 1.31 -4.60
N ASP A 207 -18.74 1.31 -5.05
CA ASP A 207 -17.57 1.61 -4.21
C ASP A 207 -17.56 3.08 -3.77
N VAL A 208 -18.12 3.95 -4.61
CA VAL A 208 -18.36 5.36 -4.30
C VAL A 208 -19.33 5.51 -3.12
N LEU A 209 -20.33 4.63 -3.00
CA LEU A 209 -21.27 4.67 -1.88
C LEU A 209 -20.65 4.07 -0.62
N ASN A 210 -20.01 2.91 -0.76
CA ASN A 210 -19.40 2.20 0.36
C ASN A 210 -18.34 1.20 -0.11
N PHE A 211 -17.06 1.54 0.10
CA PHE A 211 -15.95 0.66 -0.24
C PHE A 211 -15.73 -0.42 0.83
N THR A 212 -16.10 -1.66 0.53
CA THR A 212 -16.14 -2.79 1.48
C THR A 212 -15.36 -4.01 0.99
N HIS A 213 -14.04 -3.91 0.98
CA HIS A 213 -13.15 -4.97 0.52
C HIS A 213 -12.23 -5.46 1.64
N ASN A 214 -12.12 -6.79 1.80
CA ASN A 214 -11.28 -7.45 2.83
C ASN A 214 -11.34 -6.74 4.19
N ILE A 215 -12.56 -6.55 4.71
CA ILE A 215 -12.79 -5.80 5.95
C ILE A 215 -12.07 -6.49 7.11
N ASP A 216 -11.26 -5.73 7.85
CA ASP A 216 -10.58 -6.22 9.05
C ASP A 216 -11.50 -6.23 10.30
N GLU A 217 -10.99 -6.74 11.40
CA GLU A 217 -11.71 -6.80 12.68
C GLU A 217 -12.12 -5.42 13.23
N THR A 218 -11.50 -4.34 12.77
CA THR A 218 -11.81 -2.95 13.15
C THR A 218 -12.83 -2.30 12.21
N GLY A 219 -13.28 -2.99 11.16
CA GLY A 219 -14.26 -2.49 10.19
C GLY A 219 -13.65 -1.64 9.08
N TYR A 220 -12.34 -1.75 8.81
CA TYR A 220 -11.66 -1.04 7.73
C TYR A 220 -11.33 -1.96 6.57
N SER A 221 -11.53 -1.45 5.36
CA SER A 221 -11.24 -2.17 4.13
C SER A 221 -9.73 -2.29 3.91
N ARG A 222 -9.29 -3.46 3.40
CA ARG A 222 -7.93 -3.74 3.01
C ARG A 222 -7.84 -4.10 1.53
N VAL A 223 -6.73 -3.73 0.91
CA VAL A 223 -6.46 -4.05 -0.49
C VAL A 223 -5.10 -4.73 -0.64
N PRO A 224 -4.96 -5.64 -1.61
CA PRO A 224 -3.68 -6.26 -1.89
C PRO A 224 -2.73 -5.27 -2.56
N ILE A 225 -1.58 -5.05 -1.95
CA ILE A 225 -0.46 -4.29 -2.48
C ILE A 225 0.70 -5.25 -2.77
N VAL A 226 1.48 -4.96 -3.81
CA VAL A 226 2.66 -5.73 -4.21
C VAL A 226 3.94 -4.99 -3.82
N TYR A 227 4.83 -5.66 -3.11
CA TYR A 227 6.17 -5.18 -2.83
C TYR A 227 7.19 -6.00 -3.62
N ASP A 228 8.15 -5.32 -4.23
CA ASP A 228 9.32 -5.98 -4.79
C ASP A 228 10.32 -6.22 -3.65
N TRP A 229 10.96 -7.39 -3.63
CA TRP A 229 11.95 -7.76 -2.64
C TRP A 229 13.24 -8.35 -3.23
N ALA A 230 14.36 -8.06 -2.57
CA ALA A 230 15.69 -8.56 -2.95
C ALA A 230 16.50 -8.98 -1.71
N ILE A 231 17.26 -10.07 -1.86
CA ILE A 231 18.07 -10.67 -0.80
C ILE A 231 19.13 -9.67 -0.30
N ASP A 232 19.94 -9.14 -1.21
CA ASP A 232 20.91 -8.09 -0.94
C ASP A 232 20.35 -6.77 -1.47
N GLY A 233 20.08 -5.80 -0.59
CA GLY A 233 19.82 -4.42 -1.01
C GLY A 233 21.07 -3.83 -1.66
N ALA A 234 21.32 -4.18 -2.92
CA ALA A 234 22.50 -3.74 -3.66
C ALA A 234 22.35 -2.27 -4.05
N ILE A 235 23.01 -1.39 -3.30
CA ILE A 235 23.29 -0.02 -3.71
C ILE A 235 24.31 -0.09 -4.87
N VAL A 236 23.89 0.21 -6.10
CA VAL A 236 24.84 0.53 -7.17
C VAL A 236 25.01 2.06 -7.21
N LEU A 237 26.14 2.55 -6.70
CA LEU A 237 26.54 3.94 -6.87
C LEU A 237 27.11 4.12 -8.28
N GLU A 238 26.31 4.60 -9.23
CA GLU A 238 26.86 5.15 -10.48
C GLU A 238 27.12 6.65 -10.30
N THR A 239 28.40 7.04 -10.30
CA THR A 239 28.77 8.43 -10.50
C THR A 239 28.58 8.77 -11.98
N SER A 240 27.56 9.55 -12.32
CA SER A 240 27.54 10.21 -13.63
C SER A 240 28.64 11.26 -13.67
N ASN A 241 29.67 11.06 -14.48
CA ASN A 241 30.62 12.13 -14.84
C ASN A 241 29.92 13.12 -15.77
N SER A 242 29.00 13.91 -15.21
CA SER A 242 28.54 15.16 -15.82
C SER A 242 29.59 16.21 -15.50
N SER A 243 30.25 16.73 -16.54
CA SER A 243 31.35 17.69 -16.44
C SER A 243 30.94 19.12 -16.07
N ASP A 244 29.72 19.36 -15.58
CA ASP A 244 29.23 20.70 -15.27
C ASP A 244 29.01 20.94 -13.77
N TRP A 245 29.95 21.71 -13.19
CA TRP A 245 29.92 22.49 -11.93
C TRP A 245 29.91 21.79 -10.55
N PRO A 246 30.59 22.37 -9.52
CA PRO A 246 31.25 21.58 -8.47
C PRO A 246 30.44 21.26 -7.21
N PHE A 247 29.12 21.51 -7.15
CA PHE A 247 28.36 21.38 -5.89
C PHE A 247 27.06 20.57 -5.94
N ASP A 248 26.76 19.85 -7.03
CA ASP A 248 25.51 19.07 -7.10
C ASP A 248 25.77 17.59 -7.44
N LYS A 249 26.27 16.83 -6.45
CA LYS A 249 26.17 15.36 -6.50
C LYS A 249 24.78 14.94 -6.05
N ARG A 250 23.78 15.03 -6.92
CA ARG A 250 22.48 14.39 -6.67
C ARG A 250 22.61 12.90 -6.91
N LEU A 251 22.36 12.12 -5.87
CA LEU A 251 22.19 10.67 -5.94
C LEU A 251 20.88 10.39 -6.67
N PHE A 252 20.95 9.90 -7.90
CA PHE A 252 19.80 9.34 -8.59
C PHE A 252 19.71 7.85 -8.29
N LEU A 253 18.62 7.44 -7.66
CA LEU A 253 18.28 6.02 -7.46
C LEU A 253 17.79 5.46 -8.80
N LYS A 254 18.53 4.51 -9.38
CA LYS A 254 18.03 3.68 -10.48
C LYS A 254 18.03 2.22 -10.04
N TRP A 255 16.88 1.58 -10.18
CA TRP A 255 16.75 0.12 -10.06
C TRP A 255 16.74 -0.47 -11.46
N LYS A 256 17.54 -1.52 -11.68
CA LYS A 256 17.49 -2.31 -12.92
C LYS A 256 16.20 -3.13 -12.97
#